data_AF-A0A376W3D0-F1
#
_entry.id   AF-A0A376W3D0-F1
#
_cell.length_a   1.000
_cell.length_b   1.000
_cell.length_c   1.000
_cell.angle_alpha   90.00
_cell.angle_beta   90.00
_cell.angle_gamma   90.00
#
_symmetry.space_group_name_H-M   'P 1'
#
loop_
_entity.id
_entity.type
_entity.pdbx_description
1 polymer ?
#
loop_
_entity_poly.entity_id
_entity_poly.type
_entity_poly.pdbx_seq_one_letter_code
_entity_poly.pdbx_strand_id
1 'polypeptide(L)'
;MHLAGARGDFVADDTILPTADHPEFKKIMINDVLPPTHDRHFFGGDATSFESIDQSDLFTLALVDNLSLFIDEMAHPLQPVRLSGDELYGEDPYYVLYVTPRQWNDWYTSTSGKDWNQMMTRAVNRSKGFNHPLFKGECAMWRNILVRKYAGMPIRFYKDSKVLVSKNDMAATTEEKQAKTNIDRAMLLGAQALANAYGQKGGGHFNMVEKKTDMDNRTEIAISWINGLKKIRFPEKSGKMQDHGVIAVDTAVKL
;
A
#
# COMPACT_ATOMS: atom_id res chain seq x y z
N MET A 1 -0.81 1.64 -6.25
CA MET A 1 0.34 2.20 -6.99
C MET A 1 1.10 3.29 -6.26
N HIS A 2 0.54 4.50 -6.02
CA HIS A 2 1.28 5.55 -5.31
C HIS A 2 1.83 5.06 -3.95
N LEU A 3 0.98 4.42 -3.16
CA LEU A 3 1.37 3.80 -1.89
C LEU A 3 2.45 2.72 -2.06
N ALA A 4 2.27 1.83 -3.03
CA ALA A 4 3.23 0.77 -3.35
C ALA A 4 4.57 1.29 -3.92
N GLY A 5 4.60 2.54 -4.40
CA GLY A 5 5.75 3.12 -5.07
C GLY A 5 6.11 2.48 -6.41
N ALA A 6 5.21 1.71 -7.00
CA ALA A 6 5.38 1.09 -8.31
C ALA A 6 4.01 0.77 -8.94
N ARG A 7 4.02 0.60 -10.26
CA ARG A 7 2.90 -0.01 -11.02
C ARG A 7 3.02 -1.54 -11.00
N GLY A 8 4.22 -2.08 -11.15
CA GLY A 8 4.42 -3.51 -11.38
C GLY A 8 4.06 -3.89 -12.83
N ASP A 9 4.22 -5.17 -13.15
CA ASP A 9 4.19 -5.70 -14.51
C ASP A 9 2.90 -6.49 -14.82
N PHE A 10 2.07 -6.74 -13.80
CA PHE A 10 0.81 -7.46 -14.00
C PHE A 10 -0.11 -6.68 -14.94
N VAL A 11 -0.63 -7.33 -15.98
CA VAL A 11 -1.62 -6.76 -16.89
C VAL A 11 -2.70 -7.82 -17.12
N ALA A 12 -3.96 -7.41 -16.96
CA ALA A 12 -5.14 -8.18 -17.34
C ALA A 12 -5.98 -7.38 -18.35
N ASP A 13 -6.91 -8.05 -19.02
CA ASP A 13 -7.72 -7.45 -20.10
C ASP A 13 -8.55 -6.22 -19.65
N ASP A 14 -8.89 -6.14 -18.36
CA ASP A 14 -9.63 -5.03 -17.74
C ASP A 14 -8.71 -3.91 -17.19
N THR A 15 -7.39 -4.04 -17.38
CA THR A 15 -6.43 -3.11 -16.81
C THR A 15 -6.34 -1.82 -17.64
N ILE A 16 -6.98 -0.77 -17.15
CA ILE A 16 -7.03 0.56 -17.80
C ILE A 16 -5.67 1.25 -17.79
N LEU A 17 -4.86 1.00 -16.76
CA LEU A 17 -3.57 1.68 -16.62
C LEU A 17 -2.43 0.88 -17.24
N PRO A 18 -1.73 1.43 -18.24
CA PRO A 18 -0.62 0.74 -18.88
C PRO A 18 0.60 0.60 -17.95
N THR A 19 1.59 -0.16 -18.39
CA THR A 19 2.87 -0.33 -17.68
C THR A 19 3.66 0.98 -17.62
N ALA A 20 4.63 1.06 -16.72
CA ALA A 20 5.40 2.29 -16.46
C ALA A 20 6.17 2.80 -17.71
N ASP A 21 6.55 1.88 -18.60
CA ASP A 21 7.31 2.18 -19.82
C ASP A 21 6.41 2.70 -20.97
N HIS A 22 5.09 2.61 -20.81
CA HIS A 22 4.16 3.04 -21.85
C HIS A 22 4.12 4.58 -21.95
N PRO A 23 4.13 5.16 -23.17
CA PRO A 23 4.13 6.62 -23.35
C PRO A 23 2.95 7.36 -22.70
N GLU A 24 1.81 6.68 -22.54
CA GLU A 24 0.62 7.26 -21.91
C GLU A 24 0.65 7.20 -20.38
N PHE A 25 1.55 6.43 -19.78
CA PHE A 25 1.62 6.28 -18.33
C PHE A 25 1.77 7.65 -17.64
N LYS A 26 2.67 8.50 -18.15
CA LYS A 26 2.88 9.86 -17.61
C LYS A 26 1.71 10.81 -17.88
N LYS A 27 0.87 10.54 -18.89
CA LYS A 27 -0.34 11.34 -19.14
C LYS A 27 -1.44 11.01 -18.14
N ILE A 28 -1.52 9.75 -17.71
CA ILE A 28 -2.52 9.28 -16.75
C ILE A 28 -2.04 9.52 -15.31
N MET A 29 -0.79 9.19 -15.02
CA MET A 29 -0.13 9.37 -13.73
C MET A 29 0.55 10.73 -13.66
N ILE A 30 -0.25 11.76 -13.34
CA ILE A 30 0.21 13.16 -13.28
C ILE A 30 1.30 13.36 -12.21
N ASN A 31 1.16 12.68 -11.06
CA ASN A 31 2.16 12.71 -10.00
C ASN A 31 3.15 11.55 -10.16
N ASP A 32 4.43 11.83 -9.93
CA ASP A 32 5.46 10.79 -9.98
C ASP A 32 5.19 9.68 -8.95
N VAL A 33 5.37 8.44 -9.40
CA VAL A 33 5.32 7.25 -8.55
C VAL A 33 6.72 7.02 -8.00
N LEU A 34 6.90 7.19 -6.70
CA LEU A 34 8.20 7.11 -6.03
C LEU A 34 8.36 5.77 -5.29
N PRO A 35 9.46 5.02 -5.50
CA PRO A 35 9.67 3.70 -4.88
C PRO A 35 9.86 3.83 -3.37
N PRO A 36 9.46 2.86 -2.54
CA PRO A 36 9.58 2.94 -1.09
C PRO A 36 10.98 3.45 -0.64
N THR A 37 11.03 4.34 0.36
CA THR A 37 12.32 4.77 0.91
C THR A 37 13.03 3.57 1.55
N HIS A 38 14.37 3.60 1.59
CA HIS A 38 15.18 2.47 2.03
C HIS A 38 14.73 1.90 3.40
N ASP A 39 14.46 2.76 4.39
CA ASP A 39 14.05 2.32 5.74
C ASP A 39 12.55 2.02 5.85
N ARG A 40 11.84 2.02 4.72
CA ARG A 40 10.41 1.72 4.55
C ARG A 40 10.19 0.62 3.51
N HIS A 41 11.24 -0.15 3.22
CA HIS A 41 11.21 -1.26 2.28
C HIS A 41 11.69 -2.53 2.99
N PHE A 42 10.79 -3.50 3.09
CA PHE A 42 11.01 -4.79 3.76
C PHE A 42 10.96 -5.92 2.74
N PHE A 43 11.63 -7.01 3.09
CA PHE A 43 11.75 -8.19 2.26
C PHE A 43 11.37 -9.45 3.04
N GLY A 44 10.88 -10.47 2.33
CA GLY A 44 10.63 -11.79 2.90
C GLY A 44 11.92 -12.55 3.22
N GLY A 45 11.81 -13.59 4.06
CA GLY A 45 12.89 -14.51 4.38
C GLY A 45 14.15 -13.84 4.93
N ASP A 46 15.30 -14.10 4.30
CA ASP A 46 16.60 -13.57 4.70
C ASP A 46 17.13 -12.46 3.77
N ALA A 47 16.33 -12.07 2.77
CA ALA A 47 16.67 -11.00 1.86
C ALA A 47 16.85 -9.66 2.58
N THR A 48 17.93 -8.96 2.22
CA THR A 48 18.27 -7.62 2.74
C THR A 48 18.18 -6.53 1.67
N SER A 49 17.94 -6.93 0.42
CA SER A 49 17.84 -6.06 -0.75
C SER A 49 16.84 -6.62 -1.76
N PHE A 50 16.35 -5.79 -2.67
CA PHE A 50 15.37 -6.23 -3.68
C PHE A 50 15.94 -7.31 -4.60
N GLU A 51 17.19 -7.17 -5.02
CA GLU A 51 17.89 -8.12 -5.88
C GLU A 51 18.32 -9.40 -5.16
N SER A 52 18.27 -9.46 -3.82
CA SER A 52 18.58 -10.70 -3.08
C SER A 52 17.38 -11.63 -2.94
N ILE A 53 16.16 -11.16 -3.24
CA ILE A 53 14.95 -11.97 -3.09
C ILE A 53 15.01 -13.21 -3.99
N ASP A 54 14.90 -14.38 -3.38
CA ASP A 54 14.85 -15.68 -4.03
C ASP A 54 13.51 -16.42 -3.77
N GLN A 55 13.35 -17.62 -4.31
CA GLN A 55 12.07 -18.36 -4.22
C GLN A 55 11.67 -18.81 -2.81
N SER A 56 12.59 -18.78 -1.85
CA SER A 56 12.36 -19.16 -0.45
C SER A 56 11.91 -17.99 0.41
N ASP A 57 12.09 -16.75 -0.06
CA ASP A 57 11.68 -15.50 0.61
C ASP A 57 10.16 -15.26 0.52
N LEU A 58 9.39 -16.20 1.08
CA LEU A 58 7.94 -16.19 1.07
C LEU A 58 7.37 -15.28 2.17
N PHE A 59 6.10 -14.93 2.01
CA PHE A 59 5.35 -14.19 3.02
C PHE A 59 4.91 -15.16 4.15
N THR A 60 5.60 -15.10 5.29
CA THR A 60 5.41 -16.03 6.43
C THR A 60 4.96 -15.30 7.69
N LEU A 61 4.51 -16.04 8.72
CA LEU A 61 4.16 -15.47 10.03
C LEU A 61 5.36 -14.76 10.69
N ALA A 62 6.56 -15.32 10.56
CA ALA A 62 7.80 -14.73 11.08
C ALA A 62 8.10 -13.35 10.47
N LEU A 63 7.75 -13.14 9.20
CA LEU A 63 7.88 -11.82 8.57
C LEU A 63 6.94 -10.80 9.22
N VAL A 64 5.70 -11.18 9.54
CA VAL A 64 4.74 -10.31 10.24
C VAL A 64 5.20 -10.03 11.68
N ASP A 65 5.80 -11.01 12.36
CA ASP A 65 6.45 -10.81 13.66
C ASP A 65 7.56 -9.77 13.58
N ASN A 66 8.48 -9.91 12.62
CA ASN A 66 9.58 -8.98 12.43
C ASN A 66 9.09 -7.57 12.06
N LEU A 67 8.05 -7.46 11.24
CA LEU A 67 7.42 -6.17 10.95
C LEU A 67 6.85 -5.51 12.21
N SER A 68 6.16 -6.27 13.06
CA SER A 68 5.63 -5.75 14.33
C SER A 68 6.74 -5.27 15.25
N LEU A 69 7.81 -6.04 15.40
CA LEU A 69 8.97 -5.66 16.22
C LEU A 69 9.64 -4.39 15.67
N PHE A 70 9.85 -4.33 14.36
CA PHE A 70 10.43 -3.16 13.72
C PHE A 70 9.60 -1.90 14.00
N ILE A 71 8.28 -1.99 13.85
CA ILE A 71 7.39 -0.83 14.11
C ILE A 71 7.48 -0.35 15.55
N ASP A 72 7.58 -1.26 16.51
CA ASP A 72 7.68 -0.94 17.93
C ASP A 72 9.05 -0.31 18.28
N GLU A 73 10.11 -0.65 17.54
CA GLU A 73 11.48 -0.15 17.73
C GLU A 73 11.83 1.09 16.87
N MET A 74 10.94 1.50 15.96
CA MET A 74 11.20 2.62 15.05
C MET A 74 11.41 3.94 15.80
N ALA A 75 12.54 4.60 15.55
CA ALA A 75 12.83 5.94 16.08
C ALA A 75 11.78 6.99 15.69
N HIS A 76 11.17 6.80 14.52
CA HIS A 76 10.08 7.62 13.99
C HIS A 76 8.92 6.69 13.62
N PRO A 77 8.05 6.34 14.59
CA PRO A 77 7.01 5.35 14.37
C PRO A 77 5.97 5.85 13.38
N LEU A 78 5.41 4.91 12.62
CA LEU A 78 4.22 5.15 11.82
C LEU A 78 3.09 5.59 12.74
N GLN A 79 2.25 6.53 12.30
CA GLN A 79 1.03 6.81 13.05
C GLN A 79 0.09 5.59 12.92
N PRO A 80 -0.46 5.06 14.03
CA PRO A 80 -1.39 3.94 13.96
C PRO A 80 -2.71 4.35 13.31
N VAL A 81 -3.41 3.38 12.73
CA VAL A 81 -4.72 3.60 12.13
C VAL A 81 -5.74 3.88 13.22
N ARG A 82 -6.52 4.95 13.06
CA ARG A 82 -7.62 5.32 13.97
C ARG A 82 -8.93 5.29 13.20
N LEU A 83 -9.87 4.51 13.70
CA LEU A 83 -11.21 4.41 13.13
C LEU A 83 -12.22 5.03 14.10
N SER A 84 -13.32 5.54 13.54
CA SER A 84 -14.40 6.08 14.36
C SER A 84 -15.05 4.95 15.18
N GLY A 85 -15.21 5.18 16.49
CA GLY A 85 -15.79 4.23 17.43
C GLY A 85 -14.81 3.21 18.02
N ASP A 86 -13.54 3.22 17.60
CA ASP A 86 -12.51 2.36 18.21
C ASP A 86 -12.04 2.95 19.56
N GLU A 87 -12.55 2.41 20.67
CA GLU A 87 -12.21 2.84 22.03
C GLU A 87 -10.78 2.45 22.45
N LEU A 88 -10.19 1.47 21.78
CA LEU A 88 -8.87 0.90 22.12
C LEU A 88 -7.74 1.53 21.30
N TYR A 89 -7.98 2.67 20.63
CA TYR A 89 -7.01 3.32 19.74
C TYR A 89 -5.72 3.77 20.44
N GLY A 90 -5.78 4.07 21.75
CA GLY A 90 -4.65 4.51 22.55
C GLY A 90 -3.88 3.38 23.22
N GLU A 91 -4.58 2.32 23.65
CA GLU A 91 -4.03 1.23 24.46
C GLU A 91 -3.48 0.06 23.63
N ASP A 92 -4.10 -0.23 22.48
CA ASP A 92 -3.68 -1.31 21.56
C ASP A 92 -3.67 -0.74 20.13
N PRO A 93 -2.69 0.10 19.78
CA PRO A 93 -2.57 0.67 18.44
C PRO A 93 -2.30 -0.42 17.40
N TYR A 94 -2.83 -0.26 16.18
CA TYR A 94 -2.61 -1.22 15.09
C TYR A 94 -2.42 -0.57 13.72
N TYR A 95 -1.90 -1.38 12.81
CA TYR A 95 -1.59 -1.05 11.42
C TYR A 95 -2.28 -2.02 10.47
N VAL A 96 -2.44 -1.64 9.20
CA VAL A 96 -3.17 -2.45 8.22
C VAL A 96 -2.22 -2.92 7.14
N LEU A 97 -1.98 -4.22 7.04
CA LEU A 97 -1.16 -4.82 5.99
C LEU A 97 -2.05 -5.34 4.87
N TYR A 98 -1.93 -4.73 3.71
CA TYR A 98 -2.57 -5.19 2.49
C TYR A 98 -1.63 -6.12 1.71
N VAL A 99 -2.02 -7.38 1.56
CA VAL A 99 -1.26 -8.42 0.85
C VAL A 99 -1.95 -8.86 -0.45
N THR A 100 -1.18 -9.37 -1.41
CA THR A 100 -1.76 -9.98 -2.61
C THR A 100 -2.43 -11.33 -2.28
N PRO A 101 -3.32 -11.85 -3.15
CA PRO A 101 -3.89 -13.18 -2.96
C PRO A 101 -2.84 -14.30 -2.87
N ARG A 102 -1.69 -14.17 -3.54
CA ARG A 102 -0.60 -15.15 -3.48
C ARG A 102 0.14 -15.08 -2.14
N GLN A 103 0.49 -13.86 -1.70
CA GLN A 103 1.07 -13.66 -0.36
C GLN A 103 0.14 -14.15 0.76
N TRP A 104 -1.17 -13.93 0.62
CA TRP A 104 -2.15 -14.47 1.55
C TRP A 104 -2.15 -16.00 1.59
N ASN A 105 -2.05 -16.66 0.43
CA ASN A 105 -1.98 -18.11 0.36
C ASN A 105 -0.70 -18.65 1.01
N ASP A 106 0.45 -18.01 0.77
CA ASP A 106 1.72 -18.37 1.41
C ASP A 106 1.65 -18.19 2.93
N TRP A 107 0.99 -17.12 3.39
CA TRP A 107 0.76 -16.91 4.81
C TRP A 107 -0.13 -17.99 5.43
N TYR A 108 -1.25 -18.29 4.77
CA TYR A 108 -2.23 -19.25 5.25
C TYR A 108 -1.64 -20.66 5.34
N THR A 109 -0.87 -21.06 4.32
CA THR A 109 -0.26 -22.38 4.26
C THR A 109 0.97 -22.53 5.17
N SER A 110 1.67 -21.43 5.48
CA SER A 110 2.80 -21.43 6.42
C SER A 110 2.39 -21.35 7.89
N THR A 111 1.11 -21.07 8.20
CA THR A 111 0.64 -20.84 9.57
C THR A 111 -0.10 -22.05 10.14
N SER A 112 0.15 -22.38 11.40
CA SER A 112 -0.56 -23.46 12.07
C SER A 112 -2.04 -23.11 12.30
N GLY A 113 -2.92 -24.11 12.30
CA GLY A 113 -4.35 -23.88 12.53
C GLY A 113 -4.66 -23.25 13.91
N LYS A 114 -3.80 -23.48 14.91
CA LYS A 114 -3.92 -22.87 16.23
C LYS A 114 -3.67 -21.36 16.16
N ASP A 115 -2.56 -20.96 15.52
CA ASP A 115 -2.20 -19.55 15.40
C ASP A 115 -3.20 -18.81 14.50
N TRP A 116 -3.70 -19.47 13.46
CA TRP A 116 -4.76 -18.94 12.61
C TRP A 116 -6.04 -18.60 13.39
N ASN A 117 -6.47 -19.51 14.26
CA ASN A 117 -7.63 -19.28 15.12
C ASN A 117 -7.40 -18.16 16.14
N GLN A 118 -6.18 -18.03 16.67
CA GLN A 118 -5.81 -16.93 17.56
C GLN A 118 -5.86 -15.58 16.83
N MET A 119 -5.35 -15.51 15.60
CA MET A 119 -5.38 -14.29 14.79
C MET A 119 -6.79 -13.84 14.44
N MET A 120 -7.66 -14.78 14.05
CA MET A 120 -9.05 -14.49 13.74
C MET A 120 -9.79 -14.01 15.00
N THR A 121 -9.57 -14.69 16.13
CA THR A 121 -10.18 -14.30 17.42
C THR A 121 -9.73 -12.91 17.84
N ARG A 122 -8.45 -12.55 17.65
CA ARG A 122 -7.94 -11.20 17.93
C ARG A 122 -8.61 -10.16 17.04
N ALA A 123 -8.73 -10.42 15.74
CA ALA A 123 -9.40 -9.51 14.81
C ALA A 123 -10.86 -9.25 15.21
N VAL A 124 -11.60 -10.32 15.54
CA VAL A 124 -12.99 -10.22 16.01
C VAL A 124 -13.08 -9.45 17.32
N ASN A 125 -12.23 -9.76 18.29
CA ASN A 125 -12.21 -9.06 19.58
C ASN A 125 -11.89 -7.58 19.42
N ARG A 126 -10.95 -7.23 18.54
CA ARG A 126 -10.63 -5.83 18.24
C ARG A 126 -11.81 -5.08 17.66
N SER A 127 -12.60 -5.74 16.81
CA SER A 127 -13.80 -5.14 16.21
C SER A 127 -15.00 -5.01 17.16
N LYS A 128 -14.90 -5.47 18.41
CA LYS A 128 -15.98 -5.30 19.38
C LYS A 128 -16.09 -3.82 19.75
N GLY A 129 -17.33 -3.32 19.81
CA GLY A 129 -17.60 -1.93 20.14
C GLY A 129 -17.76 -1.00 18.93
N PHE A 130 -17.33 -1.40 17.74
CA PHE A 130 -17.57 -0.60 16.52
C PHE A 130 -17.74 -1.46 15.26
N ASN A 131 -18.50 -0.93 14.29
CA ASN A 131 -18.81 -1.67 13.07
C ASN A 131 -18.08 -1.06 11.87
N HIS A 132 -16.93 -1.63 11.48
CA HIS A 132 -16.15 -1.15 10.33
C HIS A 132 -15.89 -2.26 9.29
N PRO A 133 -16.03 -2.00 7.97
CA PRO A 133 -15.80 -2.97 6.90
C PRO A 133 -14.41 -3.63 6.91
N LEU A 134 -13.41 -2.94 7.47
CA LEU A 134 -12.04 -3.45 7.63
C LEU A 134 -11.93 -4.69 8.51
N PHE A 135 -12.90 -4.96 9.38
CA PHE A 135 -12.96 -6.17 10.19
C PHE A 135 -14.01 -7.18 9.66
N LYS A 136 -14.54 -6.95 8.45
CA LYS A 136 -15.52 -7.83 7.80
C LYS A 136 -14.88 -8.64 6.68
N GLY A 137 -15.38 -9.87 6.51
CA GLY A 137 -14.83 -10.84 5.56
C GLY A 137 -13.53 -11.47 6.05
N GLU A 138 -12.72 -11.96 5.13
CA GLU A 138 -11.44 -12.59 5.45
C GLU A 138 -10.40 -11.54 5.89
N CYS A 139 -10.13 -11.53 7.18
CA CYS A 139 -9.07 -10.75 7.80
C CYS A 139 -8.50 -11.53 9.00
N ALA A 140 -7.25 -11.25 9.33
CA ALA A 140 -6.57 -11.90 10.46
C ALA A 140 -5.64 -10.87 11.10
N MET A 141 -5.59 -10.84 12.43
CA MET A 141 -4.79 -9.87 13.17
C MET A 141 -3.73 -10.59 13.99
N TRP A 142 -2.46 -10.30 13.71
CA TRP A 142 -1.33 -10.81 14.46
C TRP A 142 -0.58 -9.65 15.08
N ARG A 143 -0.36 -9.71 16.40
CA ARG A 143 0.16 -8.57 17.18
C ARG A 143 -0.61 -7.29 16.84
N ASN A 144 0.09 -6.19 16.55
CA ASN A 144 -0.47 -4.90 16.16
C ASN A 144 -0.71 -4.78 14.64
N ILE A 145 -0.73 -5.86 13.87
CA ILE A 145 -0.93 -5.82 12.41
C ILE A 145 -2.21 -6.56 12.02
N LEU A 146 -3.14 -5.84 11.41
CA LEU A 146 -4.32 -6.39 10.76
C LEU A 146 -4.02 -6.67 9.29
N VAL A 147 -4.02 -7.93 8.89
CA VAL A 147 -3.73 -8.36 7.53
C VAL A 147 -5.02 -8.55 6.74
N ARG A 148 -5.06 -7.99 5.52
CA ARG A 148 -6.15 -8.16 4.55
C ARG A 148 -5.62 -8.36 3.15
N LYS A 149 -6.35 -9.12 2.34
CA LYS A 149 -6.15 -9.11 0.89
C LYS A 149 -6.62 -7.77 0.31
N TYR A 150 -5.79 -7.11 -0.50
CA TYR A 150 -6.31 -6.01 -1.31
C TYR A 150 -6.96 -6.54 -2.59
N ALA A 151 -8.08 -5.93 -2.97
CA ALA A 151 -8.84 -6.30 -4.16
C ALA A 151 -8.25 -5.67 -5.42
N GLY A 152 -8.28 -6.41 -6.52
CA GLY A 152 -7.86 -5.94 -7.84
C GLY A 152 -6.43 -6.34 -8.21
N MET A 153 -5.78 -5.47 -8.98
CA MET A 153 -4.48 -5.74 -9.60
C MET A 153 -3.34 -5.83 -8.56
N PRO A 154 -2.64 -6.98 -8.47
CA PRO A 154 -1.46 -7.08 -7.61
C PRO A 154 -0.32 -6.23 -8.18
N ILE A 155 0.46 -5.63 -7.28
CA ILE A 155 1.74 -5.03 -7.65
C ILE A 155 2.77 -6.17 -7.72
N ARG A 156 2.80 -6.82 -8.88
CA ARG A 156 3.70 -7.94 -9.18
C ARG A 156 4.87 -7.48 -10.03
N PHE A 157 6.04 -7.98 -9.73
CA PHE A 157 7.22 -7.90 -10.59
C PHE A 157 7.54 -9.29 -11.12
N TYR A 158 7.56 -9.46 -12.44
CA TYR A 158 7.95 -10.74 -13.01
C TYR A 158 9.47 -10.90 -12.92
N LYS A 159 9.93 -12.15 -12.90
CA LYS A 159 11.36 -12.44 -13.04
C LYS A 159 11.96 -11.65 -14.21
N ASP A 160 13.17 -11.13 -13.99
CA ASP A 160 13.97 -10.33 -14.90
C ASP A 160 13.45 -8.90 -15.14
N SER A 161 12.34 -8.50 -14.51
CA SER A 161 11.78 -7.15 -14.64
C SER A 161 12.62 -6.12 -13.90
N LYS A 162 12.65 -4.91 -14.45
CA LYS A 162 13.41 -3.76 -13.96
C LYS A 162 12.52 -2.91 -13.05
N VAL A 163 12.96 -2.72 -11.81
CA VAL A 163 12.18 -2.05 -10.78
C VAL A 163 13.01 -0.93 -10.17
N LEU A 164 12.42 0.26 -10.05
CA LEU A 164 13.03 1.36 -9.32
C LEU A 164 12.99 1.08 -7.81
N VAL A 165 14.13 1.21 -7.16
CA VAL A 165 14.34 1.06 -5.72
C VAL A 165 15.03 2.32 -5.19
N SER A 166 14.73 2.71 -3.95
CA SER A 166 15.41 3.82 -3.30
C SER A 166 16.80 3.39 -2.82
N LYS A 167 17.82 4.19 -3.11
CA LYS A 167 19.15 4.07 -2.50
C LYS A 167 19.09 4.43 -1.02
N ASN A 168 20.07 3.95 -0.27
CA ASN A 168 20.34 4.37 1.11
C ASN A 168 21.14 5.68 1.14
N ASP A 169 20.55 6.76 0.62
CA ASP A 169 21.12 8.11 0.71
C ASP A 169 20.12 9.10 1.34
N MET A 170 20.57 10.33 1.62
CA MET A 170 19.72 11.33 2.28
C MET A 170 18.54 11.78 1.41
N ALA A 171 18.72 11.81 0.09
CA ALA A 171 17.71 12.32 -0.84
C ALA A 171 16.71 11.24 -1.29
N ALA A 172 16.92 9.98 -0.88
CA ALA A 172 16.22 8.81 -1.38
C ALA A 172 16.27 8.75 -2.93
N THR A 173 17.45 8.95 -3.51
CA THR A 173 17.61 8.84 -4.98
C THR A 173 17.31 7.41 -5.44
N THR A 174 16.92 7.25 -6.70
CA THR A 174 16.46 5.97 -7.22
C THR A 174 17.54 5.26 -8.03
N GLU A 175 17.51 3.94 -8.00
CA GLU A 175 18.25 3.06 -8.91
C GLU A 175 17.36 1.95 -9.44
N GLU A 176 17.74 1.41 -10.59
CA GLU A 176 17.06 0.27 -11.19
C GLU A 176 17.70 -1.03 -10.68
N LYS A 177 16.86 -1.94 -10.19
CA LYS A 177 17.24 -3.29 -9.78
C LYS A 177 16.43 -4.31 -10.56
N GLN A 178 17.00 -5.50 -10.73
CA GLN A 178 16.35 -6.59 -11.45
C GLN A 178 15.74 -7.59 -10.48
N ALA A 179 14.49 -8.00 -10.72
CA ALA A 179 13.83 -9.05 -9.97
C ALA A 179 14.41 -10.43 -10.33
N LYS A 180 14.98 -11.16 -9.36
CA LYS A 180 15.53 -12.52 -9.61
C LYS A 180 14.46 -13.62 -9.65
N THR A 181 13.30 -13.35 -9.11
CA THR A 181 12.13 -14.24 -9.07
C THR A 181 10.86 -13.42 -9.28
N ASN A 182 9.70 -14.09 -9.31
CA ASN A 182 8.41 -13.39 -9.29
C ASN A 182 8.16 -12.86 -7.87
N ILE A 183 7.93 -11.56 -7.75
CA ILE A 183 7.81 -10.85 -6.48
C ILE A 183 6.46 -10.15 -6.44
N ASP A 184 5.73 -10.28 -5.34
CA ASP A 184 4.55 -9.45 -5.07
C ASP A 184 4.87 -8.45 -3.96
N ARG A 185 4.35 -7.23 -4.10
CA ARG A 185 4.47 -6.16 -3.12
C ARG A 185 3.20 -6.03 -2.27
N ALA A 186 3.36 -6.21 -0.98
CA ALA A 186 2.40 -5.84 0.05
C ALA A 186 2.65 -4.40 0.54
N MET A 187 1.64 -3.82 1.17
CA MET A 187 1.69 -2.46 1.71
C MET A 187 1.18 -2.45 3.14
N LEU A 188 2.06 -2.17 4.09
CA LEU A 188 1.67 -1.87 5.46
C LEU A 188 1.32 -0.38 5.55
N LEU A 189 0.12 -0.09 6.01
CA LEU A 189 -0.43 1.25 6.12
C LEU A 189 -0.59 1.65 7.58
N GLY A 190 0.01 2.80 7.90
CA GLY A 190 -0.38 3.63 9.04
C GLY A 190 -1.38 4.71 8.62
N ALA A 191 -1.65 5.64 9.52
CA ALA A 191 -2.40 6.85 9.21
C ALA A 191 -1.59 7.77 8.28
N GLN A 192 -2.31 8.65 7.56
CA GLN A 192 -1.74 9.69 6.71
C GLN A 192 -0.73 9.20 5.64
N ALA A 193 -0.98 8.03 5.05
CA ALA A 193 -0.10 7.44 4.03
C ALA A 193 -0.18 8.13 2.64
N LEU A 194 -1.32 8.73 2.31
CA LEU A 194 -1.62 9.30 1.00
C LEU A 194 -2.21 10.70 1.14
N ALA A 195 -1.69 11.65 0.38
CA ALA A 195 -2.30 12.96 0.20
C ALA A 195 -3.24 12.92 -1.00
N ASN A 196 -4.46 13.46 -0.81
CA ASN A 196 -5.37 13.78 -1.90
C ASN A 196 -5.62 15.29 -1.89
N ALA A 197 -5.19 15.96 -2.95
CA ALA A 197 -5.38 17.40 -3.11
C ALA A 197 -6.51 17.65 -4.12
N TYR A 198 -7.33 18.66 -3.84
CA TYR A 198 -8.38 19.11 -4.74
C TYR A 198 -8.09 20.55 -5.17
N GLY A 199 -8.25 20.82 -6.47
CA GLY A 199 -8.25 22.19 -6.97
C GLY A 199 -9.41 22.97 -6.38
N GLN A 200 -9.24 24.28 -6.26
CA GLN A 200 -10.29 25.19 -5.80
C GLN A 200 -10.60 26.20 -6.90
N LYS A 201 -11.88 26.35 -7.23
CA LYS A 201 -12.36 27.40 -8.12
C LYS A 201 -13.66 27.98 -7.54
N GLY A 202 -13.65 29.26 -7.20
CA GLY A 202 -14.85 29.95 -6.67
C GLY A 202 -15.30 29.46 -5.29
N GLY A 203 -14.40 28.96 -4.44
CA GLY A 203 -14.73 28.51 -3.08
C GLY A 203 -15.13 27.03 -2.95
N GLY A 204 -15.39 26.34 -4.08
CA GLY A 204 -15.68 24.90 -4.11
C GLY A 204 -14.62 24.08 -4.85
N HIS A 205 -14.66 22.76 -4.66
CA HIS A 205 -13.79 21.77 -5.32
C HIS A 205 -14.39 21.16 -6.60
N PHE A 206 -15.71 21.20 -6.70
CA PHE A 206 -16.48 20.75 -7.84
C PHE A 206 -17.22 21.96 -8.42
N ASN A 207 -17.21 22.07 -9.74
CA ASN A 207 -18.00 23.06 -10.45
C ASN A 207 -19.04 22.33 -11.30
N MET A 208 -20.30 22.69 -11.12
CA MET A 208 -21.43 22.15 -11.87
C MET A 208 -22.08 23.32 -12.61
N VAL A 209 -22.17 23.21 -13.93
CA VAL A 209 -22.85 24.17 -14.79
C VAL A 209 -23.99 23.44 -15.47
N GLU A 210 -25.21 23.88 -15.16
CA GLU A 210 -26.42 23.41 -15.81
C GLU A 210 -26.89 24.47 -16.79
N LYS A 211 -27.14 24.08 -18.05
CA LYS A 211 -27.70 24.95 -19.07
C LYS A 211 -28.81 24.24 -19.80
N LYS A 212 -29.89 24.97 -20.06
CA LYS A 212 -30.89 24.54 -21.02
C LYS A 212 -30.36 24.76 -22.44
N THR A 213 -30.44 23.72 -23.25
CA THR A 213 -30.05 23.72 -24.66
C THR A 213 -31.24 23.27 -25.51
N ASP A 214 -31.14 23.41 -26.84
CA ASP A 214 -32.20 22.98 -27.77
C ASP A 214 -33.58 23.63 -27.47
N MET A 215 -33.66 24.97 -27.45
CA MET A 215 -34.90 25.71 -27.19
C MET A 215 -35.62 25.27 -25.89
N ASP A 216 -34.87 25.10 -24.80
CA ASP A 216 -35.36 24.62 -23.50
C ASP A 216 -35.93 23.19 -23.48
N ASN A 217 -35.72 22.43 -24.56
CA ASN A 217 -36.14 21.03 -24.66
C ASN A 217 -35.15 20.05 -24.02
N ARG A 218 -33.90 20.48 -23.77
CA ARG A 218 -32.87 19.65 -23.15
C ARG A 218 -32.15 20.40 -22.04
N THR A 219 -31.72 19.65 -21.03
CA THR A 219 -30.83 20.13 -19.98
C THR A 219 -29.48 19.45 -20.12
N GLU A 220 -28.43 20.25 -20.33
CA GLU A 220 -27.05 19.80 -20.32
C GLU A 220 -26.40 20.17 -18.98
N ILE A 221 -25.79 19.17 -18.35
CA ILE A 221 -25.07 19.31 -17.08
C ILE A 221 -23.60 19.00 -17.35
N ALA A 222 -22.74 19.99 -17.08
CA ALA A 222 -21.29 19.82 -17.11
C ALA A 222 -20.74 19.87 -15.68
N ILE A 223 -20.05 18.81 -15.28
CA ILE A 223 -19.35 18.73 -13.99
C ILE A 223 -17.85 18.71 -14.25
N SER A 224 -17.11 19.59 -13.58
CA SER A 224 -15.65 19.66 -13.67
C SER A 224 -15.02 19.70 -12.28
N TRP A 225 -13.95 18.93 -12.07
CA TRP A 225 -13.12 18.99 -10.86
C TRP A 225 -11.65 18.72 -11.23
N ILE A 226 -10.75 19.07 -10.33
CA ILE A 226 -9.32 18.75 -10.44
C ILE A 226 -8.93 18.09 -9.13
N ASN A 227 -8.32 16.91 -9.19
CA ASN A 227 -7.77 16.23 -8.03
C ASN A 227 -6.41 15.59 -8.34
N GLY A 228 -5.65 15.29 -7.29
CA GLY A 228 -4.34 14.64 -7.42
C GLY A 228 -4.01 13.83 -6.18
N LEU A 229 -3.51 12.61 -6.38
CA LEU A 229 -3.06 11.72 -5.32
C LEU A 229 -1.53 11.64 -5.32
N LYS A 230 -0.90 11.69 -4.16
CA LYS A 230 0.55 11.51 -4.03
C LYS A 230 0.91 10.85 -2.71
N LYS A 231 1.87 9.93 -2.75
CA LYS A 231 2.48 9.36 -1.54
C LYS A 231 3.25 10.46 -0.80
N ILE A 232 3.08 10.54 0.51
CA ILE A 232 3.66 11.59 1.34
C ILE A 232 5.05 11.19 1.82
N ARG A 233 6.01 12.12 1.68
CA ARG A 233 7.36 12.01 2.21
C ARG A 233 7.75 13.25 2.98
N PHE A 234 8.48 13.05 4.07
CA PHE A 234 9.06 14.13 4.84
C PHE A 234 10.53 13.85 5.15
N PRO A 235 11.39 14.89 5.18
CA PRO A 235 12.71 14.75 5.76
C PRO A 235 12.58 14.52 7.27
N GLU A 236 13.28 13.52 7.79
CA GLU A 236 13.47 13.34 9.22
C GLU A 236 14.32 14.46 9.82
N LYS A 237 14.50 14.44 11.14
CA LYS A 237 15.38 15.39 11.84
C LYS A 237 16.83 15.35 11.31
N SER A 238 17.27 14.20 10.80
CA SER A 238 18.58 14.01 10.16
C SER A 238 18.68 14.61 8.75
N GLY A 239 17.55 15.01 8.15
CA GLY A 239 17.45 15.42 6.75
C GLY A 239 17.23 14.26 5.77
N LYS A 240 17.22 13.00 6.23
CA LYS A 240 16.94 11.83 5.38
C LYS A 240 15.47 11.80 4.99
N MET A 241 15.20 11.67 3.69
CA MET A 241 13.84 11.58 3.15
C MET A 241 13.19 10.23 3.49
N GLN A 242 11.97 10.25 4.05
CA GLN A 242 11.22 9.03 4.40
C GLN A 242 9.77 9.05 3.96
N ASP A 243 9.24 7.88 3.63
CA ASP A 243 7.80 7.66 3.51
C ASP A 243 7.13 7.74 4.89
N HIS A 244 6.05 8.51 4.99
CA HIS A 244 5.46 8.90 6.28
C HIS A 244 4.52 7.84 6.90
N GLY A 245 3.65 7.24 6.08
CA GLY A 245 2.55 6.39 6.55
C GLY A 245 2.46 5.03 5.86
N VAL A 246 3.49 4.63 5.12
CA VAL A 246 3.49 3.36 4.37
C VAL A 246 4.85 2.68 4.42
N ILE A 247 4.82 1.36 4.54
CA ILE A 247 5.96 0.47 4.34
C ILE A 247 5.60 -0.51 3.22
N ALA A 248 6.52 -0.72 2.28
CA ALA A 248 6.39 -1.75 1.26
C ALA A 248 7.06 -3.04 1.75
N VAL A 249 6.42 -4.19 1.50
CA VAL A 249 6.95 -5.51 1.84
C VAL A 249 6.97 -6.38 0.58
N ASP A 250 8.15 -6.70 0.09
CA ASP A 250 8.34 -7.50 -1.12
C ASP A 250 8.68 -8.94 -0.76
N THR A 251 7.93 -9.89 -1.30
CA THR A 251 8.17 -11.32 -1.07
C THR A 251 8.07 -12.07 -2.40
N ALA A 252 8.81 -13.17 -2.50
CA ALA A 252 8.66 -14.07 -3.62
C ALA A 252 7.28 -14.72 -3.63
N VAL A 253 6.78 -15.01 -4.83
CA VAL A 253 5.50 -15.71 -5.04
C VAL A 253 5.62 -16.78 -6.11
N LYS A 254 4.86 -17.87 -5.91
CA LYS A 254 4.69 -18.93 -6.91
C LYS A 254 3.47 -18.63 -7.77
N LEU A 255 3.65 -18.63 -9.10
CA LEU A 255 2.60 -18.38 -10.09
C LEU A 255 1.85 -19.66 -10.45
#